data_AF-A0A1A8T1Q0-F1
#
_entry.id   AF-A0A1A8T1Q0-F1
#
_cell.length_a   1.000
_cell.length_b   1.000
_cell.length_c   1.000
_cell.angle_alpha   90.00
_cell.angle_beta   90.00
_cell.angle_gamma   90.00
#
_symmetry.space_group_name_H-M   'P 1'
#
loop_
_entity.id
_entity.type
_entity.pdbx_description
1 polymer ?
#
loop_
_entity_poly.entity_id
_entity_poly.type
_entity_poly.pdbx_seq_one_letter_code
_entity_poly.pdbx_strand_id
1 'polypeptide(L)'
;MTIPTGQSPLIFLLCCFGMLFILLSIISTFIYYLKVVQKIDKIVLSHGIDRDQFDQGYLRFTYYKKAVFKPDFFTEKRKYYIFDPKIIEGKITPTDKKIMKLHTFLYRAALVFLALLVIAIQLKL
;
A
#
# COMPACT_ATOMS: atom_id res chain seq x y z
N MET A 1 11.15 31.96 -20.66
CA MET A 1 10.19 30.86 -20.44
C MET A 1 9.23 31.33 -19.36
N THR A 2 8.10 31.89 -19.77
CA THR A 2 7.11 32.50 -18.89
C THR A 2 6.21 31.40 -18.32
N ILE A 3 6.30 31.19 -17.00
CA ILE A 3 5.39 30.31 -16.26
C ILE A 3 4.00 30.94 -16.33
N PRO A 4 2.94 30.22 -16.75
CA PRO A 4 1.60 30.78 -16.86
C PRO A 4 1.15 31.30 -15.48
N THR A 5 0.92 32.60 -15.39
CA THR A 5 0.69 33.42 -14.19
C THR A 5 -0.68 33.22 -13.53
N GLY A 6 -1.32 32.08 -13.72
CA GLY A 6 -2.67 31.78 -13.21
C GLY A 6 -2.73 30.71 -12.11
N GLN A 7 -1.61 30.06 -11.77
CA GLN A 7 -1.55 29.06 -10.69
C GLN A 7 -0.68 29.58 -9.55
N SER A 8 -1.17 29.50 -8.31
CA SER A 8 -0.39 29.95 -7.18
C SER A 8 0.89 29.11 -7.02
N PRO A 9 1.99 29.71 -6.53
CA PRO A 9 3.21 28.97 -6.19
C PRO A 9 2.95 27.76 -5.27
N LEU A 10 1.89 27.83 -4.45
CA LEU A 10 1.44 26.76 -3.59
C LEU A 10 0.91 25.55 -4.37
N ILE A 11 0.03 25.77 -5.36
CA ILE A 11 -0.49 24.69 -6.22
C ILE A 11 0.66 24.01 -6.97
N PHE A 12 1.61 24.79 -7.50
CA PHE A 12 2.76 24.24 -8.21
C PHE A 12 3.59 23.31 -7.31
N LEU A 13 3.92 23.74 -6.09
CA LEU A 13 4.64 22.91 -5.12
C LEU A 13 3.85 21.66 -4.73
N LEU A 14 2.56 21.78 -4.48
CA LEU A 14 1.68 20.64 -4.17
C LEU A 14 1.66 19.61 -5.31
N CYS A 15 1.62 20.08 -6.57
CA CYS A 15 1.73 19.20 -7.74
C CYS A 15 3.08 18.48 -7.79
N CYS A 16 4.20 19.19 -7.60
CA CYS A 16 5.53 18.58 -7.61
C CYS A 16 5.69 17.52 -6.51
N PHE A 17 5.30 17.83 -5.27
CA PHE A 17 5.36 16.87 -4.16
C PHE A 17 4.38 15.72 -4.36
N GLY A 18 3.16 15.99 -4.82
CA GLY A 18 2.17 14.97 -5.12
C GLY A 18 2.68 13.96 -6.15
N MET A 19 3.26 14.45 -7.26
CA MET A 19 3.87 13.60 -8.29
C MET A 19 5.03 12.76 -7.73
N LEU A 20 5.89 13.35 -6.90
CA LEU A 20 6.97 12.62 -6.25
C LEU A 20 6.44 11.48 -5.35
N PHE A 21 5.43 11.75 -4.53
CA PHE A 21 4.83 10.73 -3.65
C PHE A 21 4.11 9.63 -4.44
N ILE A 22 3.45 9.96 -5.55
CA ILE A 22 2.86 8.97 -6.45
C ILE A 22 3.94 8.07 -7.03
N LEU A 23 5.03 8.65 -7.56
CA LEU A 23 6.15 7.89 -8.11
C LEU A 23 6.79 6.98 -7.07
N LEU A 24 7.08 7.50 -5.87
CA LEU A 24 7.62 6.73 -4.76
C LEU A 24 6.66 5.62 -4.32
N SER A 25 5.35 5.88 -4.32
CA SER A 25 4.33 4.87 -4.01
C SER A 25 4.34 3.72 -5.04
N ILE A 26 4.46 4.03 -6.34
CA ILE A 26 4.56 3.02 -7.40
C ILE A 26 5.82 2.16 -7.21
N ILE A 27 6.99 2.79 -7.02
CA ILE A 27 8.26 2.09 -6.79
C ILE A 27 8.15 1.20 -5.54
N SER A 28 7.60 1.75 -4.46
CA SER A 28 7.42 1.00 -3.21
C SER A 28 6.46 -0.17 -3.36
N THR A 29 5.39 -0.01 -4.16
CA THR A 29 4.46 -1.08 -4.50
C THR A 29 5.18 -2.22 -5.22
N PHE A 30 6.03 -1.89 -6.20
CA PHE A 30 6.82 -2.87 -6.93
C PHE A 30 7.82 -3.62 -6.03
N ILE A 31 8.56 -2.89 -5.17
CA ILE A 31 9.47 -3.50 -4.20
C ILE A 31 8.71 -4.41 -3.24
N TYR A 32 7.57 -3.95 -2.72
CA TYR A 32 6.73 -4.73 -1.83
C TYR A 32 6.23 -6.02 -2.50
N TYR A 33 5.81 -5.92 -3.76
CA TYR A 33 5.37 -7.05 -4.56
C TYR A 33 6.48 -8.11 -4.70
N LEU A 34 7.64 -7.72 -5.23
CA LEU A 34 8.74 -8.64 -5.50
C LEU A 34 9.34 -9.26 -4.24
N LYS A 35 9.51 -8.47 -3.17
CA LYS A 35 10.22 -8.93 -1.96
C LYS A 35 9.32 -9.64 -0.96
N VAL A 36 8.08 -9.17 -0.78
CA VAL A 36 7.23 -9.63 0.32
C VAL A 36 5.99 -10.36 -0.18
N VAL A 37 5.26 -9.82 -1.16
CA VAL A 37 4.02 -10.45 -1.65
C VAL A 37 4.32 -11.80 -2.27
N GLN A 38 5.29 -11.88 -3.20
CA GLN A 38 5.68 -13.16 -3.82
C GLN A 38 6.18 -14.19 -2.79
N LYS A 39 6.84 -13.72 -1.73
CA LYS A 39 7.28 -14.59 -0.63
C LYS A 39 6.08 -15.17 0.13
N ILE A 40 5.09 -14.33 0.46
CA ILE A 40 3.87 -14.78 1.12
C ILE A 40 3.05 -15.68 0.20
N ASP A 41 2.92 -15.35 -1.09
CA ASP A 41 2.21 -16.17 -2.07
C ASP A 41 2.77 -17.60 -2.11
N LYS A 42 4.10 -17.74 -2.10
CA LYS A 42 4.76 -19.07 -2.04
C LYS A 42 4.41 -19.84 -0.76
N ILE A 43 4.36 -19.15 0.38
CA ILE A 43 3.97 -19.75 1.66
C ILE A 43 2.51 -20.19 1.64
N VAL A 44 1.61 -19.32 1.18
CA VAL A 44 0.16 -19.61 1.12
C VAL A 44 -0.11 -20.79 0.18
N LEU A 45 0.50 -20.78 -1.00
CA LEU A 45 0.40 -21.87 -1.98
C LEU A 45 0.94 -23.19 -1.43
N SER A 46 2.02 -23.17 -0.64
CA SER A 46 2.56 -24.39 -0.02
C SER A 46 1.63 -25.01 1.03
N HIS A 47 0.59 -24.28 1.46
CA HIS A 47 -0.45 -24.77 2.38
C HIS A 47 -1.75 -25.12 1.64
N GLY A 48 -1.71 -25.24 0.31
CA GLY A 48 -2.87 -25.64 -0.52
C GLY A 48 -3.91 -24.53 -0.69
N ILE A 49 -3.57 -23.29 -0.35
CA ILE A 49 -4.48 -22.16 -0.45
C ILE A 49 -4.21 -21.47 -1.78
N ASP A 50 -5.25 -21.40 -2.61
CA ASP A 50 -5.19 -20.69 -3.87
C ASP A 50 -5.21 -19.18 -3.63
N ARG A 51 -4.13 -18.51 -4.05
CA ARG A 51 -3.98 -17.06 -3.92
C ARG A 51 -4.99 -16.29 -4.76
N ASP A 52 -5.50 -16.90 -5.83
CA ASP A 52 -6.43 -16.27 -6.77
C ASP A 52 -7.80 -16.05 -6.11
N GLN A 53 -8.11 -16.79 -5.04
CA GLN A 53 -9.32 -16.61 -4.22
C GLN A 53 -9.41 -15.23 -3.54
N PHE A 54 -8.30 -14.50 -3.43
CA PHE A 54 -8.26 -13.13 -2.88
C PHE A 54 -7.53 -12.14 -3.79
N ASP A 55 -7.30 -12.48 -5.05
CA ASP A 55 -6.53 -11.64 -5.97
C ASP A 55 -7.34 -10.50 -6.60
N GLN A 56 -8.05 -9.74 -5.77
CA GLN A 56 -8.76 -8.52 -6.19
C GLN A 56 -7.82 -7.30 -6.09
N GLY A 57 -6.68 -7.35 -6.79
CA GLY A 57 -5.72 -6.25 -6.89
C GLY A 57 -5.12 -5.83 -5.53
N TYR A 58 -5.46 -4.63 -5.04
CA TYR A 58 -4.89 -4.08 -3.80
C TYR A 58 -5.37 -4.79 -2.52
N LEU A 59 -6.45 -5.60 -2.61
CA LEU A 59 -6.96 -6.37 -1.49
C LEU A 59 -5.91 -7.37 -0.97
N ARG A 60 -5.24 -8.11 -1.85
CA ARG A 60 -4.18 -9.05 -1.50
C ARG A 60 -3.06 -8.41 -0.68
N PHE A 61 -2.61 -7.24 -1.11
CA PHE A 61 -1.54 -6.47 -0.45
C PHE A 61 -1.95 -6.01 0.94
N THR A 62 -3.20 -5.55 1.07
CA THR A 62 -3.75 -5.12 2.35
C THR A 62 -3.97 -6.29 3.29
N TYR A 63 -4.42 -7.43 2.76
CA TYR A 63 -4.69 -8.65 3.51
C TYR A 63 -3.41 -9.20 4.15
N TYR A 64 -2.31 -9.27 3.38
CA TYR A 64 -1.01 -9.66 3.90
C TYR A 64 -0.48 -8.72 4.98
N LYS A 65 -0.62 -7.40 4.80
CA LYS A 65 -0.27 -6.44 5.86
C LYS A 65 -1.09 -6.65 7.13
N LYS A 66 -2.40 -6.91 7.00
CA LYS A 66 -3.25 -7.22 8.15
C LYS A 66 -2.81 -8.50 8.83
N ALA A 67 -2.54 -9.57 8.08
CA ALA A 67 -2.09 -10.85 8.64
C ALA A 67 -0.79 -10.69 9.45
N VAL A 68 0.13 -9.81 9.02
CA VAL A 68 1.41 -9.57 9.70
C VAL A 68 1.30 -8.63 10.92
N PHE A 69 0.50 -7.57 10.84
CA PHE A 69 0.47 -6.52 11.89
C PHE A 69 -0.75 -6.56 12.80
N LYS A 70 -1.82 -7.25 12.39
CA LYS A 70 -3.08 -7.39 13.12
C LYS A 70 -3.64 -8.81 12.92
N PRO A 71 -2.93 -9.86 13.35
CA PRO A 71 -3.38 -11.24 13.19
C PRO A 71 -4.72 -11.49 13.92
N ASP A 72 -5.01 -10.74 14.99
CA ASP A 72 -6.28 -10.87 15.74
C ASP A 72 -7.52 -10.50 14.90
N PHE A 73 -7.34 -9.72 13.83
CA PHE A 73 -8.42 -9.44 12.87
C PHE A 73 -9.00 -10.72 12.25
N PHE A 74 -8.23 -11.81 12.26
CA PHE A 74 -8.58 -13.09 11.66
C PHE A 74 -9.09 -14.10 12.69
N THR A 75 -8.91 -13.85 14.00
CA THR A 75 -9.34 -14.75 15.08
C THR A 75 -10.74 -14.39 15.59
N GLU A 76 -11.18 -13.14 15.42
CA GLU A 76 -12.52 -12.70 15.83
C GLU A 76 -13.60 -13.01 14.76
N LYS A 77 -14.26 -14.16 14.91
CA LYS A 77 -15.63 -14.46 14.43
C LYS A 77 -15.99 -14.11 12.96
N ARG A 78 -15.26 -14.58 11.94
CA ARG A 78 -15.84 -14.68 10.58
C ARG A 78 -15.48 -15.97 9.84
N LYS A 79 -16.52 -16.60 9.29
CA LYS A 79 -16.56 -17.85 8.49
C LYS A 79 -15.83 -17.78 7.12
N TYR A 80 -15.14 -16.69 6.77
CA TYR A 80 -14.73 -16.40 5.39
C TYR A 80 -13.36 -15.71 5.28
N TYR A 81 -12.38 -16.14 6.08
CA TYR A 81 -11.00 -15.71 5.87
C TYR A 81 -10.26 -16.76 5.04
N ILE A 82 -9.54 -16.28 4.02
CA ILE A 82 -9.00 -17.14 2.97
C ILE A 82 -7.75 -17.90 3.41
N PHE A 83 -7.06 -17.40 4.45
CA PHE A 83 -6.02 -18.17 5.15
C PHE A 83 -5.83 -17.72 6.61
N ASP A 84 -5.30 -18.63 7.44
CA ASP A 84 -4.90 -18.37 8.82
C ASP A 84 -3.55 -17.62 8.88
N PRO A 85 -3.44 -16.43 9.51
CA PRO A 85 -2.19 -15.70 9.66
C PRO A 85 -1.04 -16.50 10.27
N LYS A 86 -1.32 -17.55 11.06
CA LYS A 86 -0.30 -18.41 11.66
C LYS A 86 0.61 -19.07 10.62
N ILE A 87 0.13 -19.32 9.40
CA ILE A 87 0.95 -19.97 8.37
C ILE A 87 2.15 -19.12 7.92
N ILE A 88 2.07 -17.80 8.10
CA ILE A 88 3.14 -16.83 7.79
C ILE A 88 3.90 -16.35 9.03
N GLU A 89 3.46 -16.73 10.23
CA GLU A 89 4.11 -16.38 11.48
C GLU A 89 5.55 -16.92 11.52
N GLY A 90 6.49 -16.12 12.03
CA GLY A 90 7.92 -16.46 12.02
C GLY A 90 8.61 -16.44 10.64
N LYS A 91 7.88 -16.46 9.53
CA LYS A 91 8.43 -16.47 8.16
C LYS A 91 8.70 -15.07 7.60
N ILE A 92 8.12 -14.03 8.22
CA ILE A 92 8.27 -12.63 7.82
C ILE A 92 9.38 -11.96 8.62
N THR A 93 10.40 -11.48 7.91
CA THR A 93 11.60 -10.87 8.51
C THR A 93 11.32 -9.43 8.98
N PRO A 94 12.18 -8.86 9.85
CA PRO A 94 12.11 -7.44 10.19
C PRO A 94 12.20 -6.51 8.97
N THR A 95 13.00 -6.89 7.96
CA THR A 95 13.13 -6.14 6.70
C THR A 95 11.84 -6.16 5.90
N ASP A 96 11.18 -7.32 5.80
CA ASP A 96 9.86 -7.44 5.14
C ASP A 96 8.84 -6.51 5.82
N LYS A 97 8.82 -6.48 7.17
CA LYS A 97 7.95 -5.58 7.94
C LYS A 97 8.27 -4.10 7.68
N LYS A 98 9.55 -3.72 7.53
CA LYS A 98 9.94 -2.35 7.16
C LYS A 98 9.43 -1.98 5.77
N ILE A 99 9.57 -2.87 4.78
CA ILE A 99 9.04 -2.66 3.42
C ILE A 99 7.52 -2.49 3.46
N MET A 100 6.80 -3.33 4.21
CA MET A 100 5.35 -3.21 4.36
C MET A 100 4.91 -1.87 4.98
N LYS A 101 5.63 -1.40 6.01
CA LYS A 101 5.37 -0.11 6.66
C LYS A 101 5.65 1.05 5.69
N LEU A 102 6.79 1.03 4.99
CA LEU A 102 7.17 2.04 4.01
C LEU A 102 6.13 2.13 2.89
N HIS A 103 5.72 0.99 2.33
CA HIS A 103 4.68 0.93 1.31
C HIS A 103 3.35 1.50 1.82
N THR A 104 2.98 1.20 3.07
CA THR A 104 1.75 1.78 3.67
C THR A 104 1.86 3.29 3.88
N PHE A 105 3.02 3.77 4.32
CA PHE A 105 3.27 5.20 4.50
C PHE A 105 3.20 5.95 3.17
N LEU A 106 3.96 5.51 2.16
CA LEU A 106 4.02 6.18 0.85
C LEU A 106 2.66 6.17 0.14
N TYR A 107 1.94 5.06 0.21
CA TYR A 107 0.58 4.98 -0.35
C TYR A 107 -0.37 5.97 0.32
N ARG A 108 -0.38 6.03 1.65
CA ARG A 108 -1.23 6.98 2.39
C ARG A 108 -0.83 8.44 2.15
N ALA A 109 0.47 8.71 2.11
CA ALA A 109 0.97 10.05 1.83
C ALA A 109 0.53 10.49 0.42
N ALA A 110 0.66 9.64 -0.59
CA ALA A 110 0.18 9.94 -1.95
C ALA A 110 -1.33 10.27 -1.98
N LEU A 111 -2.16 9.51 -1.25
CA LEU A 111 -3.60 9.82 -1.13
C LEU A 111 -3.87 11.15 -0.43
N VAL A 112 -3.13 11.48 0.63
CA VAL A 112 -3.26 12.77 1.33
C VAL A 112 -2.88 13.92 0.40
N PHE A 113 -1.77 13.81 -0.33
CA PHE A 113 -1.37 14.83 -1.30
C PHE A 113 -2.41 15.00 -2.41
N LEU A 114 -3.00 13.91 -2.91
CA LEU A 114 -4.08 13.97 -3.89
C LEU A 114 -5.30 14.71 -3.32
N ALA A 115 -5.70 14.41 -2.09
CA ALA A 115 -6.82 15.09 -1.43
C ALA A 115 -6.54 16.59 -1.22
N LEU A 116 -5.34 16.95 -0.77
CA LEU A 116 -4.92 18.35 -0.60
C LEU A 116 -4.91 19.09 -1.94
N LEU A 117 -4.46 18.44 -3.01
CA LEU A 117 -4.47 19.01 -4.36
C LEU A 117 -5.90 19.29 -4.83
N VAL A 118 -6.82 18.33 -4.64
CA VAL A 118 -8.25 18.52 -4.99
C VAL A 118 -8.84 19.68 -4.21
N ILE A 119 -8.58 19.78 -2.90
CA ILE A 119 -9.04 20.89 -2.06
C ILE A 119 -8.47 22.23 -2.55
N ALA A 120 -7.17 22.30 -2.83
CA ALA A 120 -6.53 23.53 -3.31
C ALA A 120 -7.14 24.02 -4.64
N ILE A 121 -7.43 23.10 -5.56
CA ILE A 121 -8.10 23.41 -6.84
C ILE A 121 -9.52 23.95 -6.60
N GLN A 122 -10.30 23.31 -5.72
CA GLN A 122 -11.68 23.74 -5.40
C GLN A 122 -11.73 25.13 -4.77
N LEU A 123 -10.73 25.46 -3.95
CA LEU A 123 -10.61 26.76 -3.29
C LEU A 123 -9.98 27.85 -4.17
N LYS A 124 -9.58 27.52 -5.42
CA LYS A 124 -8.85 28.42 -6.35
C LYS A 124 -7.63 29.06 -5.70
N LEU A 125 -6.94 28.29 -4.86
CA LEU A 125 -5.76 28.72 -4.11
C LEU A 125 -4.52 28.89 -4.98
#